data_AF-A0A0D6AVA8-F1
#
_entry.id   AF-A0A0D6AVA8-F1
#
_cell.length_a   1.000
_cell.length_b   1.000
_cell.length_c   1.000
_cell.angle_alpha   90.00
_cell.angle_beta   90.00
_cell.angle_gamma   90.00
#
_symmetry.space_group_name_H-M   'P 1'
#
loop_
_entity.id
_entity.type
_entity.pdbx_description
1 polymer ?
#
loop_
_entity_poly.entity_id
_entity_poly.type
_entity_poly.pdbx_seq_one_letter_code
_entity_poly.pdbx_strand_id
1 'polypeptide(L)'
;MITKRKLIEEMKEFASEISPQPLCKALHLPESEARPVCCFQNVLAKVEKDGGRILFGWTLHHRVNLHHGDYLMATHHAVWLAPDNKLVDVTPFTESPQHHPFTIGGLVLFVVDELAEPVDTGTLVAPLPLKFFPLSDGQELKDYVAKITKKELKACQDIYSGKVDPAQIAGVFRKPH
;
A
#
# COMPACT_ATOMS: atom_id res chain seq x y z
N MET A 1 -24.03 -9.10 -2.80
CA MET A 1 -22.67 -9.30 -3.38
C MET A 1 -22.42 -8.24 -4.44
N ILE A 2 -21.28 -7.56 -4.39
CA ILE A 2 -20.87 -6.58 -5.40
C ILE A 2 -20.52 -7.31 -6.72
N THR A 3 -20.91 -6.74 -7.87
CA THR A 3 -20.53 -7.32 -9.17
C THR A 3 -19.08 -6.97 -9.50
N LYS A 4 -18.40 -7.79 -10.31
CA LYS A 4 -17.03 -7.50 -10.77
C LYS A 4 -16.93 -6.14 -11.47
N ARG A 5 -17.94 -5.78 -12.27
CA ARG A 5 -17.99 -4.47 -12.95
C ARG A 5 -18.09 -3.33 -11.93
N LYS A 6 -19.00 -3.45 -10.96
CA LYS A 6 -19.14 -2.43 -9.92
C LYS A 6 -17.84 -2.29 -9.12
N LEU A 7 -17.24 -3.40 -8.69
CA LEU A 7 -15.96 -3.39 -7.98
C LEU A 7 -14.86 -2.63 -8.74
N ILE A 8 -14.74 -2.83 -10.06
CA ILE A 8 -13.75 -2.10 -10.87
C ILE A 8 -14.01 -0.58 -10.87
N GLU A 9 -15.27 -0.14 -10.94
CA GLU A 9 -15.59 1.28 -10.89
C GLU A 9 -15.28 1.88 -9.52
N GLU A 10 -15.66 1.19 -8.43
CA GLU A 10 -15.35 1.60 -7.06
C GLU A 10 -13.83 1.66 -6.82
N MET A 11 -13.04 0.75 -7.43
CA MET A 11 -11.58 0.81 -7.35
C MET A 11 -10.99 2.03 -8.06
N LYS A 12 -11.59 2.46 -9.18
CA LYS A 12 -11.16 3.68 -9.88
C LYS A 12 -11.53 4.93 -9.09
N GLU A 13 -12.74 4.95 -8.51
CA GLU A 13 -13.19 6.03 -7.65
C GLU A 13 -12.26 6.16 -6.44
N PHE A 14 -12.02 5.06 -5.73
CA PHE A 14 -11.09 5.05 -4.61
C PHE A 14 -9.68 5.49 -5.03
N ALA A 15 -9.16 4.99 -6.16
CA ALA A 15 -7.86 5.44 -6.68
C ALA A 15 -7.81 6.96 -6.91
N SER A 16 -8.89 7.55 -7.42
CA SER A 16 -8.99 9.00 -7.65
C SER A 16 -9.10 9.83 -6.36
N GLU A 17 -9.65 9.26 -5.29
CA GLU A 17 -9.62 9.89 -3.95
C GLU A 17 -8.23 9.86 -3.32
N ILE A 18 -7.43 8.84 -3.67
CA ILE A 18 -6.08 8.68 -3.12
C ILE A 18 -5.10 9.66 -3.77
N SER A 19 -5.11 9.75 -5.10
CA SER A 19 -4.16 10.52 -5.90
C SER A 19 -4.78 10.94 -7.25
N PRO A 20 -4.48 12.13 -7.77
CA PRO A 20 -4.89 12.53 -9.13
C PRO A 20 -4.09 11.81 -10.23
N GLN A 21 -3.04 11.06 -9.86
CA GLN A 21 -2.19 10.33 -10.81
C GLN A 21 -2.82 8.97 -11.20
N PRO A 22 -2.33 8.33 -12.28
CA PRO A 22 -2.99 7.15 -12.84
C PRO A 22 -3.00 5.92 -11.91
N LEU A 23 -4.10 5.16 -11.98
CA LEU A 23 -4.13 3.76 -11.60
C LEU A 23 -3.39 2.93 -12.67
N CYS A 24 -2.25 2.38 -12.29
CA CYS A 24 -1.33 1.64 -13.15
C CYS A 24 -1.32 0.14 -12.82
N LYS A 25 -0.59 -0.60 -13.65
CA LYS A 25 -0.27 -2.01 -13.45
C LYS A 25 1.24 -2.16 -13.28
N ALA A 26 1.67 -2.68 -12.14
CA ALA A 26 3.06 -3.06 -11.90
C ALA A 26 3.26 -4.55 -12.21
N LEU A 27 4.36 -4.88 -12.88
CA LEU A 27 4.78 -6.27 -13.05
C LEU A 27 5.26 -6.81 -11.71
N HIS A 28 4.64 -7.86 -11.18
CA HIS A 28 5.14 -8.51 -9.97
C HIS A 28 6.31 -9.44 -10.31
N LEU A 29 7.51 -9.02 -9.93
CA LEU A 29 8.75 -9.76 -10.18
C LEU A 29 9.65 -9.58 -8.95
N PRO A 30 9.41 -10.35 -7.87
CA PRO A 30 10.15 -10.17 -6.63
C PRO A 30 11.63 -10.53 -6.80
N GLU A 31 12.49 -9.74 -6.18
CA GLU A 31 13.92 -10.05 -6.10
C GLU A 31 14.16 -11.19 -5.10
N SER A 32 15.16 -12.03 -5.35
CA SER A 32 15.46 -13.18 -4.48
C SER A 32 15.86 -12.78 -3.07
N GLU A 33 16.46 -11.60 -2.91
CA GLU A 33 16.92 -11.05 -1.62
C GLU A 33 15.89 -10.09 -0.99
N ALA A 34 14.79 -9.81 -1.69
CA ALA A 34 13.74 -8.94 -1.17
C ALA A 34 12.95 -9.64 -0.06
N ARG A 35 12.50 -8.85 0.92
CA ARG A 35 11.71 -9.34 2.04
C ARG A 35 10.27 -8.85 1.96
N PRO A 36 9.26 -9.68 2.30
CA PRO A 36 7.89 -9.20 2.41
C PRO A 36 7.81 -7.98 3.34
N VAL A 37 6.85 -7.10 3.12
CA VAL A 37 6.61 -5.85 3.88
C VAL A 37 7.75 -4.81 3.89
N CYS A 38 8.93 -5.08 3.33
CA CYS A 38 10.07 -4.15 3.29
C CYS A 38 10.17 -3.40 1.94
N CYS A 39 9.05 -2.94 1.39
CA CYS A 39 9.00 -2.45 0.01
C CYS A 39 9.95 -1.28 -0.29
N PHE A 40 10.11 -0.33 0.64
CA PHE A 40 11.02 0.81 0.46
C PHE A 40 12.47 0.35 0.33
N GLN A 41 12.92 -0.53 1.23
CA GLN A 41 14.31 -1.02 1.23
C GLN A 41 14.57 -1.94 0.05
N ASN A 42 13.61 -2.79 -0.32
CA ASN A 42 13.74 -3.65 -1.50
C ASN A 42 13.93 -2.82 -2.76
N VAL A 43 13.14 -1.75 -2.93
CA VAL A 43 13.25 -0.87 -4.10
C VAL A 43 14.53 -0.04 -4.04
N LEU A 44 14.93 0.49 -2.88
CA LEU A 44 16.20 1.21 -2.74
C LEU A 44 17.40 0.32 -3.11
N ALA A 45 17.44 -0.92 -2.63
CA ALA A 45 18.47 -1.89 -3.01
C ALA A 45 18.44 -2.19 -4.51
N LYS A 46 17.24 -2.31 -5.10
CA LYS A 46 17.08 -2.50 -6.54
C LYS A 46 17.61 -1.30 -7.34
N VAL A 47 17.33 -0.08 -6.89
CA VAL A 47 17.82 1.15 -7.53
C VAL A 47 19.34 1.25 -7.45
N GLU A 48 19.93 0.89 -6.30
CA GLU A 48 21.39 0.87 -6.13
C GLU A 48 22.06 -0.13 -7.08
N LYS A 49 21.47 -1.32 -7.22
CA LYS A 49 22.00 -2.42 -8.03
C LYS A 49 21.85 -2.19 -9.55
N ASP A 50 20.66 -1.74 -9.98
CA ASP A 50 20.26 -1.76 -11.39
C ASP A 50 19.90 -0.37 -11.95
N GLY A 51 20.05 0.69 -11.16
CA GLY A 51 19.63 2.05 -11.51
C GLY A 51 18.10 2.22 -11.53
N GLY A 52 17.61 3.22 -12.26
CA GLY A 52 16.18 3.57 -12.28
C GLY A 52 15.79 4.46 -11.09
N ARG A 53 14.52 4.43 -10.67
CA ARG A 53 14.05 5.21 -9.52
C ARG A 53 12.99 4.50 -8.70
N ILE A 54 12.90 4.88 -7.43
CA ILE A 54 11.78 4.52 -6.57
C ILE A 54 10.53 5.30 -6.98
N LEU A 55 9.38 4.64 -7.02
CA LEU A 55 8.08 5.27 -7.19
C LEU A 55 7.18 4.88 -6.01
N PHE A 56 6.66 5.89 -5.32
CA PHE A 56 5.71 5.71 -4.24
C PHE A 56 4.27 5.66 -4.76
N GLY A 57 3.40 5.06 -3.96
CA GLY A 57 2.01 4.88 -4.28
C GLY A 57 1.33 3.87 -3.39
N TRP A 58 0.30 3.25 -3.93
CA TRP A 58 -0.62 2.45 -3.14
C TRP A 58 -1.02 1.17 -3.87
N THR A 59 -0.93 0.04 -3.18
CA THR A 59 -1.54 -1.21 -3.65
C THR A 59 -2.96 -1.33 -3.12
N LEU A 60 -3.89 -1.79 -3.96
CA LEU A 60 -5.30 -1.93 -3.59
C LEU A 60 -5.61 -3.34 -3.12
N HIS A 61 -6.48 -3.48 -2.13
CA HIS A 61 -6.94 -4.76 -1.58
C HIS A 61 -8.44 -4.79 -1.37
N HIS A 62 -9.06 -5.96 -1.56
CA HIS A 62 -10.42 -6.23 -1.09
C HIS A 62 -10.39 -6.68 0.36
N ARG A 63 -11.34 -6.21 1.16
CA ARG A 63 -11.57 -6.71 2.51
C ARG A 63 -13.04 -7.09 2.64
N VAL A 64 -13.27 -8.30 3.13
CA VAL A 64 -14.60 -8.82 3.45
C VAL A 64 -14.74 -8.79 4.97
N ASN A 65 -15.74 -8.07 5.47
CA ASN A 65 -16.12 -8.09 6.87
C ASN A 65 -17.54 -8.66 7.00
N LEU A 66 -17.68 -9.75 7.75
CA LEU A 66 -18.95 -10.47 7.89
C LEU A 66 -20.05 -9.67 8.60
N HIS A 67 -19.68 -8.67 9.40
CA HIS A 67 -20.62 -7.86 10.17
C HIS A 67 -20.99 -6.56 9.45
N HIS A 68 -20.01 -5.90 8.84
CA HIS A 68 -20.21 -4.55 8.30
C HIS A 68 -20.25 -4.50 6.76
N GLY A 69 -19.84 -5.57 6.08
CA GLY A 69 -19.78 -5.66 4.62
C GLY A 69 -18.37 -5.42 4.05
N ASP A 70 -18.30 -5.38 2.72
CA ASP A 70 -17.06 -5.30 1.98
C ASP A 70 -16.52 -3.87 1.91
N TYR A 71 -15.21 -3.70 1.93
CA TYR A 71 -14.53 -2.42 1.73
C TYR A 71 -13.22 -2.61 0.97
N LEU A 72 -12.71 -1.51 0.41
CA LEU A 72 -11.37 -1.45 -0.17
C LEU A 72 -10.39 -0.90 0.84
N MET A 73 -9.15 -1.35 0.73
CA MET A 73 -8.02 -0.86 1.51
C MET A 73 -6.86 -0.57 0.57
N ALA A 74 -6.16 0.54 0.78
CA ALA A 74 -4.95 0.87 0.05
C ALA A 74 -3.75 0.87 1.02
N THR A 75 -2.72 0.11 0.68
CA THR A 75 -1.49 0.01 1.47
C THR A 75 -0.40 0.84 0.81
N HIS A 76 0.23 1.73 1.58
CA HIS A 76 1.37 2.52 1.11
C HIS A 76 2.50 1.58 0.70
N HIS A 77 3.00 1.75 -0.52
CA HIS A 77 3.90 0.80 -1.15
C HIS A 77 4.88 1.52 -2.06
N ALA A 78 6.02 0.87 -2.31
CA ALA A 78 6.99 1.31 -3.30
C ALA A 78 7.19 0.23 -4.36
N VAL A 79 7.34 0.71 -5.59
CA VAL A 79 7.69 -0.10 -6.76
C VAL A 79 8.91 0.51 -7.44
N TRP A 80 9.65 -0.32 -8.15
CA TRP A 80 10.80 0.11 -8.94
C TRP A 80 10.33 0.57 -10.32
N LEU A 81 10.68 1.80 -10.70
CA LEU A 81 10.59 2.25 -12.08
C LEU A 81 11.95 2.02 -12.75
N ALA A 82 12.00 1.01 -13.61
CA ALA A 82 13.18 0.65 -14.37
C ALA A 82 13.59 1.78 -15.34
N PRO A 83 14.88 1.84 -15.77
CA PRO A 83 15.34 2.82 -16.75
C PRO A 83 14.58 2.80 -18.08
N ASP A 84 13.96 1.67 -18.44
CA ASP A 84 13.11 1.52 -19.63
C ASP A 84 11.63 1.88 -19.39
N ASN A 85 11.34 2.57 -18.28
CA ASN A 85 10.01 3.00 -17.82
C ASN A 85 9.03 1.86 -17.48
N LYS A 86 9.51 0.62 -17.29
CA LYS A 86 8.67 -0.45 -16.75
C LYS A 86 8.48 -0.29 -15.24
N LEU A 87 7.24 -0.44 -14.80
CA LEU A 87 6.88 -0.45 -13.39
C LEU A 87 6.91 -1.88 -12.85
N VAL A 88 7.74 -2.14 -11.83
CA VAL A 88 7.97 -3.47 -11.29
C VAL A 88 7.81 -3.47 -9.77
N ASP A 89 6.93 -4.33 -9.28
CA ASP A 89 6.85 -4.65 -7.86
C ASP A 89 7.86 -5.75 -7.53
N VAL A 90 8.98 -5.34 -6.93
CA VAL A 90 10.09 -6.21 -6.54
C VAL A 90 9.92 -6.82 -5.14
N THR A 91 8.83 -6.49 -4.45
CA THR A 91 8.57 -6.98 -3.10
C THR A 91 7.77 -8.27 -3.16
N PRO A 92 8.23 -9.37 -2.56
CA PRO A 92 7.45 -10.60 -2.51
C PRO A 92 6.18 -10.41 -1.68
N PHE A 93 5.10 -11.06 -2.09
CA PHE A 93 3.89 -11.10 -1.28
C PHE A 93 4.15 -11.81 0.06
N THR A 94 3.36 -11.44 1.07
CA THR A 94 3.34 -12.14 2.35
C THR A 94 2.77 -13.55 2.17
N GLU A 95 3.08 -14.47 3.08
CA GLU A 95 2.49 -15.82 3.06
C GLU A 95 0.96 -15.81 3.21
N SER A 96 0.42 -14.82 3.91
CA SER A 96 -1.01 -14.61 4.14
C SER A 96 -1.72 -14.11 2.88
N PRO A 97 -2.52 -14.95 2.18
CA PRO A 97 -3.18 -14.56 0.92
C PRO A 97 -4.19 -13.43 1.11
N GLN A 98 -4.77 -13.29 2.30
CA GLN A 98 -5.67 -12.19 2.63
C GLN A 98 -4.99 -10.82 2.58
N HIS A 99 -3.67 -10.75 2.60
CA HIS A 99 -2.91 -9.50 2.48
C HIS A 99 -2.38 -9.26 1.07
N HIS A 100 -2.63 -10.16 0.13
CA HIS A 100 -2.22 -9.95 -1.25
C HIS A 100 -2.99 -8.76 -1.87
N PRO A 101 -2.31 -7.94 -2.68
CA PRO A 101 -2.97 -6.89 -3.43
C PRO A 101 -3.78 -7.47 -4.59
N PHE A 102 -4.69 -6.67 -5.13
CA PHE A 102 -5.39 -7.03 -6.36
C PHE A 102 -4.40 -7.20 -7.52
N THR A 103 -4.59 -8.29 -8.25
CA THR A 103 -3.85 -8.55 -9.48
C THR A 103 -4.80 -8.75 -10.67
N ILE A 104 -4.39 -8.27 -11.85
CA ILE A 104 -5.07 -8.52 -13.13
C ILE A 104 -4.05 -9.13 -14.08
N GLY A 105 -4.23 -10.42 -14.39
CA GLY A 105 -3.30 -11.14 -15.27
C GLY A 105 -1.88 -11.21 -14.71
N GLY A 106 -1.73 -11.36 -13.39
CA GLY A 106 -0.45 -11.39 -12.69
C GLY A 106 0.18 -10.01 -12.45
N LEU A 107 -0.46 -8.92 -12.89
CA LEU A 107 0.02 -7.56 -12.66
C LEU A 107 -0.67 -6.94 -11.43
N VAL A 108 0.10 -6.35 -10.53
CA VAL A 108 -0.39 -5.68 -9.33
C VAL A 108 -1.03 -4.34 -9.71
N LEU A 109 -2.25 -4.09 -9.21
CA LEU A 109 -2.87 -2.78 -9.34
C LEU A 109 -2.23 -1.78 -8.36
N PHE A 110 -1.75 -0.69 -8.91
CA PHE A 110 -0.95 0.30 -8.20
C PHE A 110 -1.41 1.71 -8.53
N VAL A 111 -1.87 2.46 -7.53
CA VAL A 111 -2.16 3.89 -7.66
C VAL A 111 -0.86 4.64 -7.49
N VAL A 112 -0.39 5.33 -8.53
CA VAL A 112 0.81 6.15 -8.43
C VAL A 112 0.52 7.36 -7.54
N ASP A 113 1.46 7.66 -6.65
CA ASP A 113 1.41 8.86 -5.81
C ASP A 113 2.85 9.31 -5.54
N GLU A 114 3.42 10.10 -6.46
CA GLU A 114 4.80 10.58 -6.39
C GLU A 114 5.04 11.52 -5.20
N LEU A 115 3.98 12.03 -4.59
CA LEU A 115 4.04 12.87 -3.40
C LEU A 115 3.85 12.08 -2.09
N ALA A 116 3.56 10.78 -2.16
CA ALA A 116 3.43 9.89 -1.01
C ALA A 116 4.80 9.44 -0.48
N GLU A 117 5.68 10.39 -0.17
CA GLU A 117 6.95 10.09 0.48
C GLU A 117 6.71 9.47 1.88
N PRO A 118 7.52 8.49 2.29
CA PRO A 118 7.41 7.90 3.62
C PRO A 118 7.79 8.92 4.70
N VAL A 119 7.24 8.73 5.90
CA VAL A 119 7.57 9.59 7.05
C VAL A 119 8.96 9.24 7.55
N ASP A 120 9.85 10.22 7.53
CA ASP A 120 11.21 10.12 8.06
C ASP A 120 11.32 10.93 9.36
N THR A 121 11.54 10.25 10.48
CA THR A 121 11.70 10.91 11.79
C THR A 121 13.17 11.15 12.15
N GLY A 122 14.10 10.88 11.24
CA GLY A 122 15.53 10.84 11.49
C GLY A 122 16.02 9.52 12.11
N THR A 123 15.19 8.86 12.93
CA THR A 123 15.52 7.56 13.54
C THR A 123 14.82 6.38 12.87
N LEU A 124 13.66 6.61 12.25
CA LEU A 124 12.90 5.61 11.52
C LEU A 124 12.35 6.17 10.21
N VAL A 125 12.13 5.26 9.25
CA VAL A 125 11.31 5.51 8.06
C VAL A 125 10.07 4.63 8.19
N ALA A 126 8.89 5.25 8.09
CA ALA A 126 7.60 4.60 8.25
C ALA A 126 6.66 4.88 7.07
N PRO A 127 5.78 3.93 6.73
CA PRO A 127 4.77 4.13 5.71
C PRO A 127 3.73 5.15 6.14
N LEU A 128 3.06 5.76 5.16
CA LEU A 128 1.86 6.55 5.37
C LEU A 128 0.68 5.66 5.83
N PRO A 129 -0.33 6.23 6.51
CA PRO A 129 -1.45 5.47 7.04
C PRO A 129 -2.22 4.74 5.93
N LEU A 130 -2.74 3.55 6.23
CA LEU A 130 -3.65 2.84 5.33
C LEU A 130 -4.87 3.72 4.99
N LYS A 131 -5.32 3.64 3.74
CA LYS A 131 -6.55 4.29 3.29
C LYS A 131 -7.65 3.24 3.15
N PHE A 132 -8.89 3.63 3.44
CA PHE A 132 -10.04 2.73 3.43
C PHE A 132 -11.21 3.37 2.69
N PHE A 133 -11.98 2.56 1.97
CA PHE A 133 -13.12 3.02 1.17
C PHE A 133 -14.29 2.03 1.21
N PRO A 134 -15.50 2.47 1.56
CA PRO A 134 -16.66 1.58 1.68
C PRO A 134 -17.18 1.15 0.31
N LEU A 135 -17.48 -0.13 0.09
CA LEU A 135 -18.06 -0.62 -1.18
C LEU A 135 -19.60 -0.58 -1.22
N SER A 136 -20.22 0.09 -0.25
CA SER A 136 -21.66 0.30 -0.22
C SER A 136 -22.03 1.61 0.48
N ASP A 137 -23.19 2.14 0.13
CA ASP A 137 -23.70 3.38 0.71
C ASP A 137 -24.31 3.25 2.11
N GLY A 138 -24.36 2.03 2.66
CA GLY A 138 -24.93 1.78 3.98
C GLY A 138 -24.19 2.55 5.07
N GLN A 139 -24.95 3.25 5.92
CA GLN A 139 -24.40 4.08 7.00
C GLN A 139 -23.52 3.26 7.96
N GLU A 140 -23.92 2.02 8.26
CA GLU A 140 -23.16 1.15 9.15
C GLU A 140 -21.73 0.88 8.64
N LEU A 141 -21.58 0.56 7.35
CA LEU A 141 -20.27 0.35 6.75
C LEU A 141 -19.46 1.64 6.73
N LYS A 142 -20.08 2.77 6.41
CA LYS A 142 -19.42 4.09 6.42
C LYS A 142 -18.90 4.43 7.82
N ASP A 143 -19.70 4.18 8.86
CA ASP A 143 -19.29 4.40 10.26
C ASP A 143 -18.15 3.46 10.66
N TYR A 144 -18.20 2.20 10.24
CA TYR A 144 -17.13 1.23 10.47
C TYR A 144 -15.82 1.66 9.78
N VAL A 145 -15.88 2.04 8.50
CA VAL A 145 -14.72 2.54 7.73
C VAL A 145 -14.15 3.78 8.40
N ALA A 146 -14.98 4.76 8.78
CA ALA A 146 -14.53 5.95 9.50
C ALA A 146 -13.83 5.61 10.83
N LYS A 147 -14.36 4.63 11.58
CA LYS A 147 -13.78 4.15 12.84
C LYS A 147 -12.39 3.53 12.63
N ILE A 148 -12.23 2.64 11.65
CA ILE A 148 -10.92 2.01 11.38
C ILE A 148 -9.91 3.01 10.81
N THR A 149 -10.34 3.96 9.99
CA THR A 149 -9.49 5.08 9.52
C THR A 149 -8.96 5.88 10.71
N LYS A 150 -9.83 6.26 11.66
CA LYS A 150 -9.41 7.01 12.86
C LYS A 150 -8.43 6.19 13.71
N LYS A 151 -8.64 4.88 13.84
CA LYS A 151 -7.75 3.99 14.58
C LYS A 151 -6.37 3.90 13.91
N GLU A 152 -6.34 3.74 12.59
CA GLU A 152 -5.12 3.68 11.79
C GLU A 152 -4.31 4.97 11.90
N LEU A 153 -4.95 6.13 11.69
CA LEU A 153 -4.29 7.43 11.82
C LEU A 153 -3.65 7.61 13.20
N LYS A 154 -4.36 7.21 14.25
CA LYS A 154 -3.82 7.26 15.62
C LYS A 154 -2.64 6.32 15.79
N ALA A 155 -2.71 5.09 15.28
CA ALA A 155 -1.62 4.13 15.38
C ALA A 155 -0.36 4.67 14.69
N CYS A 156 -0.47 5.16 13.45
CA CYS A 156 0.60 5.82 12.72
C CYS A 156 1.19 7.01 13.48
N GLN A 157 0.35 7.89 14.05
CA GLN A 157 0.84 9.03 14.85
C GLN A 157 1.62 8.58 16.09
N ASP A 158 1.18 7.52 16.76
CA ASP A 158 1.88 6.98 17.93
C ASP A 158 3.25 6.37 17.51
N ILE A 159 3.37 5.82 16.29
CA ILE A 159 4.64 5.39 15.68
C ILE A 159 5.55 6.58 15.38
N TYR A 160 5.04 7.58 14.67
CA TYR A 160 5.84 8.74 14.25
C TYR A 160 6.36 9.54 15.44
N SER A 161 5.62 9.56 16.54
CA SER A 161 6.02 10.21 17.79
C SER A 161 6.93 9.36 18.69
N GLY A 162 7.34 8.16 18.24
CA GLY A 162 8.26 7.29 18.97
C GLY A 162 7.66 6.64 20.22
N LYS A 163 6.33 6.63 20.36
CA LYS A 163 5.63 6.01 21.51
C LYS A 163 5.54 4.49 21.40
N VAL A 164 5.85 3.94 20.24
CA VAL A 164 5.79 2.51 19.94
C VAL A 164 7.16 2.06 19.46
N ASP A 165 7.62 0.88 19.89
CA ASP A 165 8.87 0.31 19.40
C ASP A 165 8.74 -0.06 17.91
N PRO A 166 9.54 0.54 17.01
CA PRO A 166 9.52 0.23 15.59
C PRO A 166 9.79 -1.24 15.27
N ALA A 167 10.49 -1.97 16.14
CA ALA A 167 10.85 -3.38 15.91
C ALA A 167 9.63 -4.31 15.85
N GLN A 168 8.46 -3.85 16.30
CA GLN A 168 7.22 -4.64 16.31
C GLN A 168 6.29 -4.31 15.12
N ILE A 169 6.75 -3.48 14.17
CA ILE A 169 5.87 -2.88 13.16
C ILE A 169 6.36 -3.20 11.75
N ALA A 170 5.55 -3.99 11.04
CA ALA A 170 5.80 -4.34 9.65
C ALA A 170 5.94 -3.09 8.77
N GLY A 171 6.97 -3.07 7.91
CA GLY A 171 7.22 -1.95 6.98
C GLY A 171 7.89 -0.72 7.59
N VAL A 172 8.11 -0.68 8.91
CA VAL A 172 8.93 0.34 9.55
C VAL A 172 10.36 -0.15 9.65
N PHE A 173 11.33 0.73 9.39
CA PHE A 173 12.74 0.39 9.59
C PHE A 173 13.53 1.51 10.24
N ARG A 174 14.51 1.10 11.05
CA ARG A 174 15.48 2.01 11.66
C ARG A 174 16.56 2.34 10.65
N LYS A 175 17.02 3.60 10.66
CA LYS A 175 18.22 3.97 9.92
C LYS A 175 19.46 3.41 10.62
N PRO A 176 20.46 2.87 9.89
CA PRO A 176 21.76 2.61 10.48
C PRO A 176 22.38 3.93 10.96
N HIS A 177 22.97 3.92 12.16
CA HIS A 177 23.68 5.05 12.76
C HIS A 177 24.95 5.40 11.97
#